data_AF-W0PDV5-F1
#
_entry.id   AF-W0PDV5-F1
#
_cell.length_a   1.000
_cell.length_b   1.000
_cell.length_c   1.000
_cell.angle_alpha   90.00
_cell.angle_beta   90.00
_cell.angle_gamma   90.00
#
_symmetry.space_group_name_H-M   'P 1'
#
loop_
_entity.id
_entity.type
_entity.pdbx_description
1 polymer ?
#
loop_
_entity_poly.entity_id
_entity_poly.type
_entity_poly.pdbx_seq_one_letter_code
_entity_poly.pdbx_strand_id
1 'polypeptide(L)'
;MKDKLAIDSLDSEAVVAARDLDIAGNVHSDTILRVAGDLHVAGSVRAGGDIHINGDLFIDGNLNCLGAIVVEGSIRVGWGIDVTGKLQCKGDLRAGWSLDSASAIEVGGTIVIGQDIMCADTLDCKKSVRAGGDISVENNLTAAEGIIAKGAIRSGMHIKADWGIHAGGNITANGSIMAGESIVAAANVRCGSGYGVFAGTRVMREFWPDNAIVCAAQRPEQLQSGHWIETQYA
;
A
#
# COMPACT_ATOMS: atom_id res chain seq x y z
N MET A 1 10.07 -33.08 15.04
CA MET A 1 10.30 -32.03 16.05
C MET A 1 8.91 -31.54 16.44
N LYS A 2 8.42 -32.00 17.60
CA LYS A 2 7.13 -31.77 18.29
C LYS A 2 5.90 -31.42 17.44
N ASP A 3 4.96 -32.37 17.44
CA ASP A 3 3.56 -32.20 17.05
C ASP A 3 2.95 -30.95 17.70
N LYS A 4 2.99 -29.82 16.99
CA LYS A 4 2.08 -28.70 17.25
C LYS A 4 0.71 -29.23 16.82
N LEU A 5 -0.21 -29.44 17.77
CA LEU A 5 -1.62 -29.61 17.44
C LEU A 5 -2.03 -28.33 16.70
N ALA A 6 -2.05 -28.36 15.37
CA ALA A 6 -2.61 -27.29 14.58
C ALA A 6 -4.10 -27.25 14.90
N ILE A 7 -4.60 -26.08 15.29
CA ILE A 7 -6.03 -25.92 15.54
C ILE A 7 -6.71 -25.96 14.17
N ASP A 8 -7.67 -26.86 13.96
CA ASP A 8 -8.32 -27.03 12.66
C ASP A 8 -9.07 -25.76 12.24
N SER A 9 -9.83 -25.15 13.14
CA SER A 9 -10.48 -23.86 12.94
C SER A 9 -10.83 -23.25 14.28
N LEU A 10 -10.96 -21.94 14.32
CA LEU A 10 -11.34 -21.21 15.53
C LEU A 10 -12.56 -20.34 15.25
N ASP A 11 -13.60 -20.51 16.07
CA ASP A 11 -14.82 -19.70 16.06
C ASP A 11 -15.13 -19.35 17.51
N SER A 12 -15.02 -18.07 17.87
CA SER A 12 -15.08 -17.60 19.26
C SER A 12 -15.46 -16.14 19.35
N GLU A 13 -16.04 -15.73 20.48
CA GLU A 13 -16.34 -14.32 20.75
C GLU A 13 -15.04 -13.46 20.73
N ALA A 14 -13.97 -13.97 21.32
CA ALA A 14 -12.65 -13.35 21.34
C ALA A 14 -11.55 -14.40 21.22
N VAL A 15 -10.47 -14.07 20.52
CA VAL A 15 -9.28 -14.90 20.36
C VAL A 15 -8.10 -14.20 21.00
N VAL A 16 -7.53 -14.77 22.06
CA VAL A 16 -6.36 -14.23 22.75
C VAL A 16 -5.30 -15.31 22.95
N ALA A 17 -4.15 -15.14 22.33
CA ALA A 17 -3.00 -16.05 22.46
C ALA A 17 -1.76 -15.32 23.01
N ALA A 18 -1.17 -15.89 24.05
CA ALA A 18 0.02 -15.33 24.72
C ALA A 18 1.36 -15.72 24.05
N ARG A 19 1.30 -16.39 22.89
CA ARG A 19 2.44 -16.87 22.09
C ARG A 19 1.98 -17.06 20.65
N ASP A 20 2.86 -17.57 19.80
CA ASP A 20 2.53 -17.92 18.42
C ASP A 20 1.32 -18.84 18.32
N LEU A 21 0.50 -18.62 17.30
CA LEU A 21 -0.73 -19.36 17.04
C LEU A 21 -0.74 -19.84 15.59
N ASP A 22 -0.83 -21.16 15.40
CA ASP A 22 -0.95 -21.81 14.08
C ASP A 22 -2.33 -22.46 13.94
N ILE A 23 -3.03 -22.11 12.86
CA ILE A 23 -4.40 -22.57 12.58
C ILE A 23 -4.45 -23.12 11.15
N ALA A 24 -4.86 -24.38 11.01
CA ALA A 24 -4.88 -25.08 9.71
C ALA A 24 -6.06 -24.66 8.82
N GLY A 25 -7.12 -24.12 9.41
CA GLY A 25 -8.31 -23.64 8.70
C GLY A 25 -8.59 -22.18 9.02
N ASN A 26 -9.87 -21.84 9.17
CA ASN A 26 -10.31 -20.46 9.30
C ASN A 26 -10.30 -19.98 10.76
N VAL A 27 -10.20 -18.66 10.91
CA VAL A 27 -10.41 -17.96 12.18
C VAL A 27 -11.58 -17.01 12.07
N HIS A 28 -12.54 -17.15 12.96
CA HIS A 28 -13.59 -16.18 13.20
C HIS A 28 -13.53 -15.69 14.64
N SER A 29 -13.47 -14.37 14.81
CA SER A 29 -13.61 -13.70 16.10
C SER A 29 -14.70 -12.64 16.02
N ASP A 30 -15.66 -12.62 16.94
CA ASP A 30 -16.70 -11.58 16.94
C ASP A 30 -16.18 -10.21 17.37
N THR A 31 -15.25 -10.18 18.33
CA THR A 31 -14.80 -8.92 18.96
C THR A 31 -13.33 -8.59 18.73
N ILE A 32 -12.39 -9.40 19.22
CA ILE A 32 -10.97 -9.09 19.15
C ILE A 32 -10.14 -10.33 18.88
N LEU A 33 -9.14 -10.18 18.01
CA LEU A 33 -8.13 -11.19 17.74
C LEU A 33 -6.75 -10.64 18.12
N ARG A 34 -6.22 -11.13 19.25
CA ARG A 34 -4.95 -10.69 19.80
C ARG A 34 -3.96 -11.84 19.95
N VAL A 35 -2.76 -11.70 19.37
CA VAL A 35 -1.69 -12.69 19.44
C VAL A 35 -0.39 -12.00 19.85
N ALA A 36 0.22 -12.47 20.93
CA ALA A 36 1.46 -11.88 21.47
C ALA A 36 2.73 -12.32 20.73
N GLY A 37 2.63 -13.31 19.84
CA GLY A 37 3.69 -13.72 18.91
C GLY A 37 3.19 -13.67 17.46
N ASP A 38 3.65 -14.61 16.64
CA ASP A 38 3.23 -14.72 15.24
C ASP A 38 1.85 -15.39 15.11
N LEU A 39 1.08 -14.99 14.11
CA LEU A 39 -0.17 -15.68 13.74
C LEU A 39 -0.04 -16.23 12.33
N HIS A 40 -0.18 -17.55 12.20
CA HIS A 40 -0.23 -18.23 10.91
C HIS A 40 -1.58 -18.95 10.75
N VAL A 41 -2.27 -18.64 9.65
CA VAL A 41 -3.59 -19.18 9.33
C VAL A 41 -3.59 -19.68 7.89
N ALA A 42 -3.71 -20.98 7.68
CA ALA A 42 -3.77 -21.56 6.34
C ALA A 42 -5.15 -21.35 5.66
N GLY A 43 -6.18 -20.99 6.43
CA GLY A 43 -7.47 -20.51 5.92
C GLY A 43 -7.57 -18.99 5.81
N SER A 44 -8.78 -18.48 6.00
CA SER A 44 -9.08 -17.04 6.07
C SER A 44 -9.32 -16.57 7.51
N VAL A 45 -9.15 -15.28 7.75
CA VAL A 45 -9.41 -14.63 9.03
C VAL A 45 -10.56 -13.62 8.88
N ARG A 46 -11.54 -13.69 9.77
CA ARG A 46 -12.61 -12.69 9.93
C ARG A 46 -12.66 -12.22 11.39
N ALA A 47 -12.36 -10.94 11.63
CA ALA A 47 -12.50 -10.31 12.93
C ALA A 47 -13.60 -9.24 12.89
N GLY A 48 -14.58 -9.34 13.79
CA GLY A 48 -15.66 -8.35 13.94
C GLY A 48 -15.24 -7.07 14.68
N GLY A 49 -14.04 -7.05 15.26
CA GLY A 49 -13.38 -5.85 15.75
C GLY A 49 -11.87 -5.93 15.52
N ASP A 50 -11.07 -5.41 16.44
CA ASP A 50 -9.65 -5.15 16.20
C ASP A 50 -8.79 -6.43 16.11
N ILE A 51 -7.76 -6.36 15.27
CA ILE A 51 -6.68 -7.34 15.19
C ILE A 51 -5.40 -6.72 15.73
N HIS A 52 -4.77 -7.37 16.70
CA HIS A 52 -3.48 -6.94 17.25
C HIS A 52 -2.50 -8.11 17.33
N ILE A 53 -1.48 -8.08 16.48
CA ILE A 53 -0.43 -9.10 16.41
C ILE A 53 0.93 -8.47 16.73
N ASN A 54 1.61 -8.96 17.76
CA ASN A 54 2.92 -8.45 18.14
C ASN A 54 4.07 -9.00 17.28
N GLY A 55 3.84 -10.12 16.59
CA GLY A 55 4.75 -10.70 15.61
C GLY A 55 4.30 -10.43 14.17
N ASP A 56 4.58 -11.38 13.30
CA ASP A 56 4.14 -11.39 11.92
C ASP A 56 2.72 -12.00 11.78
N LEU A 57 1.97 -11.55 10.76
CA LEU A 57 0.67 -12.09 10.38
C LEU A 57 0.75 -12.75 9.00
N PHE A 58 0.59 -14.07 8.96
CA PHE A 58 0.57 -14.88 7.74
C PHE A 58 -0.80 -15.53 7.55
N ILE A 59 -1.47 -15.22 6.45
CA ILE A 59 -2.79 -15.78 6.11
C ILE A 59 -2.74 -16.26 4.67
N ASP A 60 -3.07 -17.52 4.39
CA ASP A 60 -3.09 -18.02 3.01
C ASP A 60 -4.37 -17.62 2.25
N GLY A 61 -5.49 -17.42 2.96
CA GLY A 61 -6.76 -16.95 2.41
C GLY A 61 -6.95 -15.43 2.46
N ASN A 62 -8.18 -15.00 2.76
CA ASN A 62 -8.56 -13.59 2.93
C ASN A 62 -8.38 -13.10 4.37
N LEU A 63 -8.17 -11.80 4.52
CA LEU A 63 -8.25 -11.09 5.79
C LEU A 63 -9.38 -10.06 5.75
N ASN A 64 -10.43 -10.25 6.55
CA ASN A 64 -11.50 -9.28 6.74
C ASN A 64 -11.54 -8.81 8.20
N CYS A 65 -11.47 -7.51 8.42
CA CYS A 65 -11.46 -6.91 9.76
C CYS A 65 -12.42 -5.70 9.80
N LEU A 66 -13.44 -5.77 10.65
CA LEU A 66 -14.36 -4.63 10.83
C LEU A 66 -13.79 -3.54 11.76
N GLY A 67 -12.71 -3.85 12.49
CA GLY A 67 -11.97 -2.90 13.32
C GLY A 67 -10.67 -2.42 12.67
N ALA A 68 -9.73 -1.99 13.51
CA ALA A 68 -8.38 -1.67 13.10
C ALA A 68 -7.48 -2.91 13.08
N ILE A 69 -6.43 -2.89 12.26
CA ILE A 69 -5.37 -3.89 12.25
C ILE A 69 -4.09 -3.23 12.71
N VAL A 70 -3.47 -3.77 13.75
CA VAL A 70 -2.13 -3.37 14.22
C VAL A 70 -1.23 -4.60 14.24
N VAL A 71 -0.22 -4.61 13.39
CA VAL A 71 0.78 -5.67 13.31
C VAL A 71 2.17 -5.07 13.51
N GLU A 72 2.85 -5.52 14.56
CA GLU A 72 4.18 -5.04 14.92
C GLU A 72 5.29 -5.66 14.05
N GLY A 73 5.01 -6.78 13.39
CA GLY A 73 5.82 -7.38 12.34
C GLY A 73 5.33 -7.01 10.93
N SER A 74 5.40 -7.97 10.01
CA SER A 74 4.93 -7.90 8.62
C SER A 74 3.57 -8.58 8.45
N ILE A 75 2.83 -8.17 7.43
CA ILE A 75 1.57 -8.81 7.02
C ILE A 75 1.78 -9.45 5.65
N ARG A 76 1.42 -10.73 5.53
CA ARG A 76 1.33 -11.44 4.26
C ARG A 76 0.00 -12.18 4.18
N VAL A 77 -0.82 -11.77 3.22
CA VAL A 77 -2.12 -12.36 2.93
C VAL A 77 -2.11 -12.93 1.51
N GLY A 78 -2.49 -14.19 1.34
CA GLY A 78 -2.44 -14.87 0.06
C GLY A 78 -3.44 -14.29 -0.94
N TRP A 79 -4.61 -13.82 -0.46
CA TRP A 79 -5.66 -13.23 -1.30
C TRP A 79 -5.81 -11.73 -1.00
N GLY A 80 -7.01 -11.27 -0.63
CA GLY A 80 -7.31 -9.85 -0.40
C GLY A 80 -7.37 -9.47 1.08
N ILE A 81 -7.22 -8.17 1.33
CA ILE A 81 -7.36 -7.55 2.65
C ILE A 81 -8.49 -6.53 2.56
N ASP A 82 -9.47 -6.65 3.45
CA ASP A 82 -10.59 -5.72 3.62
C ASP A 82 -10.62 -5.29 5.09
N VAL A 83 -10.45 -3.99 5.34
CA VAL A 83 -10.41 -3.43 6.68
C VAL A 83 -11.23 -2.13 6.77
N THR A 84 -12.17 -2.09 7.70
CA THR A 84 -12.97 -0.87 7.91
C THR A 84 -12.18 0.19 8.69
N GLY A 85 -11.34 -0.24 9.64
CA GLY A 85 -10.50 0.63 10.44
C GLY A 85 -9.13 0.93 9.82
N LYS A 86 -8.26 1.55 10.62
CA LYS A 86 -6.88 1.83 10.22
C LYS A 86 -6.09 0.52 10.08
N LEU A 87 -5.28 0.41 9.03
CA LEU A 87 -4.29 -0.66 8.89
C LEU A 87 -2.90 -0.11 9.21
N GLN A 88 -2.27 -0.66 10.25
CA GLN A 88 -0.91 -0.32 10.63
C GLN A 88 -0.03 -1.58 10.68
N CYS A 89 1.10 -1.54 9.98
CA CYS A 89 2.09 -2.61 9.95
C CYS A 89 3.50 -2.02 10.02
N LYS A 90 4.35 -2.44 10.95
CA LYS A 90 5.73 -1.90 11.02
C LYS A 90 6.65 -2.50 9.95
N GLY A 91 6.40 -3.74 9.56
CA GLY A 91 7.13 -4.47 8.52
C GLY A 91 6.55 -4.24 7.12
N ASP A 92 6.76 -5.22 6.24
CA ASP A 92 6.21 -5.22 4.88
C ASP A 92 4.72 -5.61 4.90
N LEU A 93 3.95 -5.09 3.94
CA LEU A 93 2.56 -5.49 3.69
C LEU A 93 2.45 -6.11 2.29
N ARG A 94 2.05 -7.39 2.22
CA ARG A 94 1.84 -8.11 0.97
C ARG A 94 0.45 -8.73 0.92
N ALA A 95 -0.27 -8.49 -0.19
CA ALA A 95 -1.53 -9.16 -0.49
C ALA A 95 -1.49 -9.66 -1.95
N GLY A 96 -1.94 -10.89 -2.19
CA GLY A 96 -1.95 -11.45 -3.54
C GLY A 96 -2.99 -10.81 -4.46
N TRP A 97 -4.08 -10.26 -3.90
CA TRP A 97 -5.17 -9.61 -4.64
C TRP A 97 -5.22 -8.12 -4.27
N SER A 98 -6.40 -7.57 -3.96
CA SER A 98 -6.59 -6.16 -3.61
C SER A 98 -6.47 -5.90 -2.11
N LEU A 99 -6.15 -4.65 -1.78
CA LEU A 99 -6.21 -4.09 -0.43
C LEU A 99 -7.24 -2.96 -0.42
N ASP A 100 -8.30 -3.14 0.36
CA ASP A 100 -9.31 -2.11 0.62
C ASP A 100 -9.27 -1.73 2.11
N SER A 101 -9.06 -0.44 2.37
CA SER A 101 -9.07 0.15 3.71
C SER A 101 -10.00 1.34 3.72
N ALA A 102 -11.06 1.29 4.51
CA ALA A 102 -11.98 2.42 4.72
C ALA A 102 -11.40 3.49 5.66
N SER A 103 -10.13 3.36 6.06
CA SER A 103 -9.37 4.35 6.81
C SER A 103 -7.90 4.40 6.34
N ALA A 104 -7.04 5.06 7.12
CA ALA A 104 -5.63 5.23 6.78
C ALA A 104 -4.85 3.91 6.76
N ILE A 105 -3.83 3.87 5.90
CA ILE A 105 -2.85 2.78 5.81
C ILE A 105 -1.47 3.35 6.19
N GLU A 106 -0.83 2.78 7.21
CA GLU A 106 0.52 3.14 7.64
C GLU A 106 1.42 1.91 7.64
N VAL A 107 2.44 1.91 6.78
CA VAL A 107 3.35 0.77 6.61
C VAL A 107 4.81 1.21 6.74
N GLY A 108 5.54 0.59 7.67
CA GLY A 108 6.95 0.87 7.90
C GLY A 108 7.90 0.21 6.89
N GLY A 109 7.43 -0.84 6.21
CA GLY A 109 8.14 -1.52 5.12
C GLY A 109 7.62 -1.15 3.74
N THR A 110 7.68 -2.12 2.82
CA THR A 110 7.18 -2.02 1.44
C THR A 110 5.75 -2.52 1.35
N ILE A 111 4.92 -1.87 0.55
CA ILE A 111 3.59 -2.36 0.18
C ILE A 111 3.67 -3.03 -1.20
N VAL A 112 3.26 -4.29 -1.30
CA VAL A 112 3.16 -5.03 -2.58
C VAL A 112 1.81 -5.72 -2.68
N ILE A 113 0.94 -5.20 -3.55
CA ILE A 113 -0.44 -5.64 -3.73
C ILE A 113 -0.62 -6.13 -5.17
N GLY A 114 -1.17 -7.33 -5.33
CA GLY A 114 -1.25 -7.98 -6.65
C GLY A 114 -2.25 -7.34 -7.60
N GLN A 115 -3.27 -6.66 -7.07
CA GLN A 115 -4.27 -5.92 -7.83
C GLN A 115 -4.31 -4.46 -7.36
N ASP A 116 -5.47 -4.00 -6.88
CA ASP A 116 -5.73 -2.60 -6.59
C ASP A 116 -5.47 -2.26 -5.12
N ILE A 117 -5.09 -1.01 -4.86
CA ILE A 117 -5.03 -0.41 -3.53
C ILE A 117 -6.11 0.67 -3.45
N MET A 118 -7.06 0.50 -2.53
CA MET A 118 -8.08 1.47 -2.20
C MET A 118 -7.89 1.91 -0.74
N CYS A 119 -7.70 3.22 -0.51
CA CYS A 119 -7.54 3.80 0.81
C CYS A 119 -8.45 5.02 0.95
N ALA A 120 -9.43 4.97 1.84
CA ALA A 120 -10.41 6.05 2.02
C ALA A 120 -9.88 7.24 2.84
N ASP A 121 -8.60 7.22 3.25
CA ASP A 121 -7.92 8.36 3.86
C ASP A 121 -6.47 8.46 3.33
N THR A 122 -5.47 8.49 4.21
CA THR A 122 -4.06 8.69 3.87
C THR A 122 -3.34 7.36 3.80
N LEU A 123 -2.48 7.19 2.80
CA LEU A 123 -1.54 6.09 2.70
C LEU A 123 -0.12 6.63 2.91
N ASP A 124 0.52 6.24 4.01
CA ASP A 124 1.90 6.58 4.34
C ASP A 124 2.76 5.31 4.42
N CYS A 125 3.71 5.20 3.50
CA CYS A 125 4.60 4.06 3.36
C CYS A 125 6.06 4.52 3.51
N LYS A 126 6.80 3.91 4.44
CA LYS A 126 8.20 4.29 4.71
C LYS A 126 9.22 3.67 3.75
N LYS A 127 8.76 2.85 2.79
CA LYS A 127 9.54 2.41 1.63
C LYS A 127 8.75 2.63 0.33
N SER A 128 8.69 1.64 -0.54
CA SER A 128 7.98 1.72 -1.82
C SER A 128 6.55 1.15 -1.76
N VAL A 129 5.69 1.66 -2.64
CA VAL A 129 4.31 1.18 -2.85
C VAL A 129 4.22 0.59 -4.25
N ARG A 130 3.75 -0.65 -4.37
CA ARG A 130 3.60 -1.35 -5.65
C ARG A 130 2.23 -2.00 -5.75
N ALA A 131 1.49 -1.67 -6.81
CA ALA A 131 0.20 -2.27 -7.14
C ALA A 131 0.22 -2.89 -8.54
N GLY A 132 -0.35 -4.09 -8.67
CA GLY A 132 -0.55 -4.74 -9.97
C GLY A 132 -1.72 -4.18 -10.77
N GLY A 133 -2.56 -3.34 -10.16
CA GLY A 133 -3.63 -2.56 -10.78
C GLY A 133 -3.51 -1.07 -10.45
N ASP A 134 -4.63 -0.46 -10.07
CA ASP A 134 -4.74 0.95 -9.70
C ASP A 134 -4.32 1.20 -8.24
N ILE A 135 -3.88 2.42 -7.95
CA ILE A 135 -3.76 2.96 -6.59
C ILE A 135 -4.70 4.15 -6.48
N SER A 136 -5.67 4.10 -5.58
CA SER A 136 -6.63 5.17 -5.29
C SER A 136 -6.63 5.49 -3.80
N VAL A 137 -6.25 6.72 -3.46
CA VAL A 137 -6.15 7.20 -2.08
C VAL A 137 -6.95 8.49 -1.96
N GLU A 138 -7.94 8.56 -1.07
CA GLU A 138 -8.84 9.72 -0.97
C GLU A 138 -8.17 10.96 -0.38
N ASN A 139 -7.05 10.81 0.32
CA ASN A 139 -6.26 11.92 0.86
C ASN A 139 -4.84 11.93 0.27
N ASN A 140 -3.79 11.87 1.10
CA ASN A 140 -2.40 11.90 0.64
C ASN A 140 -1.85 10.49 0.40
N LEU A 141 -1.11 10.33 -0.70
CA LEU A 141 -0.31 9.15 -1.00
C LEU A 141 1.18 9.50 -0.85
N THR A 142 1.82 8.98 0.20
CA THR A 142 3.24 9.23 0.49
C THR A 142 4.04 7.93 0.53
N ALA A 143 5.14 7.89 -0.20
CA ALA A 143 6.16 6.85 -0.15
C ALA A 143 7.55 7.47 0.04
N ALA A 144 8.36 6.93 0.95
CA ALA A 144 9.74 7.40 1.13
C ALA A 144 10.73 6.83 0.09
N GLU A 145 10.26 5.95 -0.79
CA GLU A 145 11.00 5.50 -1.98
C GLU A 145 10.14 5.82 -3.22
N GLY A 146 9.86 4.83 -4.07
CA GLY A 146 9.05 4.97 -5.27
C GLY A 146 7.61 4.47 -5.14
N ILE A 147 6.75 4.94 -6.05
CA ILE A 147 5.37 4.47 -6.21
C ILE A 147 5.24 3.89 -7.62
N ILE A 148 4.75 2.65 -7.71
CA ILE A 148 4.55 1.95 -8.99
C ILE A 148 3.14 1.37 -9.02
N ALA A 149 2.37 1.70 -10.06
CA ALA A 149 1.10 1.07 -10.38
C ALA A 149 1.14 0.60 -11.84
N LYS A 150 0.65 -0.61 -12.12
CA LYS A 150 0.42 -1.02 -13.51
C LYS A 150 -0.80 -0.34 -14.12
N GLY A 151 -1.72 0.13 -13.29
CA GLY A 151 -2.85 0.98 -13.67
C GLY A 151 -2.58 2.45 -13.41
N ALA A 152 -3.63 3.19 -13.04
CA ALA A 152 -3.59 4.59 -12.68
C ALA A 152 -3.22 4.80 -11.19
N ILE A 153 -2.65 5.97 -10.90
CA ILE A 153 -2.41 6.45 -9.54
C ILE A 153 -3.29 7.67 -9.32
N ARG A 154 -4.17 7.64 -8.32
CA ARG A 154 -5.08 8.72 -7.96
C ARG A 154 -4.93 9.06 -6.48
N SER A 155 -4.83 10.36 -6.19
CA SER A 155 -4.83 10.87 -4.82
C SER A 155 -5.80 12.04 -4.71
N GLY A 156 -6.64 12.04 -3.69
CA GLY A 156 -7.55 13.16 -3.43
C GLY A 156 -6.83 14.41 -2.94
N MET A 157 -5.59 14.31 -2.48
CA MET A 157 -4.69 15.42 -2.15
C MET A 157 -3.31 15.24 -2.82
N HIS A 158 -2.21 15.17 -2.07
CA HIS A 158 -0.86 15.16 -2.61
C HIS A 158 -0.38 13.74 -2.93
N ILE A 159 0.37 13.58 -4.03
CA ILE A 159 1.21 12.40 -4.26
C ILE A 159 2.67 12.79 -4.02
N LYS A 160 3.35 12.06 -3.15
CA LYS A 160 4.77 12.25 -2.87
C LYS A 160 5.53 10.93 -2.88
N ALA A 161 6.60 10.89 -3.67
CA ALA A 161 7.61 9.85 -3.65
C ALA A 161 9.00 10.51 -3.54
N ASP A 162 9.88 9.97 -2.74
CA ASP A 162 11.27 10.46 -2.67
C ASP A 162 12.15 9.89 -3.78
N TRP A 163 11.71 8.85 -4.50
CA TRP A 163 12.33 8.37 -5.74
C TRP A 163 11.40 8.67 -6.93
N GLY A 164 11.13 7.70 -7.81
CA GLY A 164 10.24 7.85 -8.96
C GLY A 164 8.77 7.48 -8.71
N ILE A 165 7.90 8.00 -9.56
CA ILE A 165 6.48 7.63 -9.65
C ILE A 165 6.22 7.07 -11.05
N HIS A 166 5.74 5.83 -11.14
CA HIS A 166 5.44 5.17 -12.40
C HIS A 166 4.01 4.62 -12.43
N ALA A 167 3.25 4.97 -13.47
CA ALA A 167 1.90 4.47 -13.69
C ALA A 167 1.74 3.94 -15.13
N GLY A 168 1.15 2.76 -15.28
CA GLY A 168 0.68 2.28 -16.58
C GLY A 168 -0.62 2.95 -17.07
N GLY A 169 -1.18 3.87 -16.27
CA GLY A 169 -2.34 4.71 -16.61
C GLY A 169 -2.06 6.20 -16.39
N ASN A 170 -3.05 6.91 -15.84
CA ASN A 170 -2.90 8.31 -15.46
C ASN A 170 -2.26 8.45 -14.07
N ILE A 171 -1.57 9.56 -13.82
CA ILE A 171 -1.21 10.02 -12.47
C ILE A 171 -2.01 11.28 -12.20
N THR A 172 -2.92 11.25 -11.24
CA THR A 172 -3.79 12.38 -10.91
C THR A 172 -3.80 12.67 -9.42
N ALA A 173 -3.62 13.93 -9.06
CA ALA A 173 -3.73 14.39 -7.68
C ALA A 173 -4.58 15.69 -7.66
N ASN A 174 -5.45 15.90 -6.67
CA ASN A 174 -6.04 17.24 -6.51
C ASN A 174 -5.08 18.21 -5.80
N GLY A 175 -4.04 17.69 -5.16
CA GLY A 175 -2.88 18.45 -4.66
C GLY A 175 -1.73 18.43 -5.66
N SER A 176 -0.51 18.66 -5.17
CA SER A 176 0.74 18.55 -5.94
C SER A 176 1.17 17.09 -6.16
N ILE A 177 1.97 16.88 -7.20
CA ILE A 177 2.67 15.61 -7.46
C ILE A 177 4.16 15.88 -7.35
N MET A 178 4.85 15.16 -6.46
CA MET A 178 6.28 15.35 -6.21
C MET A 178 7.03 14.01 -6.24
N ALA A 179 8.06 13.94 -7.06
CA ALA A 179 9.02 12.85 -7.15
C ALA A 179 10.44 13.38 -6.88
N GLY A 180 11.25 12.58 -6.18
CA GLY A 180 12.69 12.85 -6.07
C GLY A 180 13.42 12.66 -7.39
N GLU A 181 12.98 11.69 -8.18
CA GLU A 181 13.57 11.31 -9.47
C GLU A 181 12.56 11.54 -10.60
N SER A 182 12.09 10.49 -11.26
CA SER A 182 11.29 10.57 -12.48
C SER A 182 9.79 10.42 -12.23
N ILE A 183 8.96 11.02 -13.09
CA ILE A 183 7.51 10.81 -13.14
C ILE A 183 7.17 10.27 -14.52
N VAL A 184 6.68 9.04 -14.58
CA VAL A 184 6.35 8.36 -15.83
C VAL A 184 4.91 7.86 -15.77
N ALA A 185 4.09 8.32 -16.71
CA ALA A 185 2.73 7.85 -16.90
C ALA A 185 2.55 7.39 -18.36
N ALA A 186 1.88 6.26 -18.58
CA ALA A 186 1.51 5.87 -19.94
C ALA A 186 0.43 6.79 -20.54
N ALA A 187 -0.39 7.43 -19.68
CA ALA A 187 -1.40 8.39 -20.08
C ALA A 187 -1.04 9.81 -19.58
N ASN A 188 -1.92 10.49 -18.84
CA ASN A 188 -1.72 11.88 -18.43
C ASN A 188 -1.16 12.00 -17.02
N VAL A 189 -0.43 13.09 -16.76
CA VAL A 189 -0.11 13.56 -15.40
C VAL A 189 -0.84 14.87 -15.15
N ARG A 190 -1.67 14.95 -14.11
CA ARG A 190 -2.45 16.15 -13.76
C ARG A 190 -2.46 16.40 -12.26
N CYS A 191 -2.17 17.62 -11.85
CA CYS A 191 -2.35 18.05 -10.46
C CYS A 191 -3.51 19.07 -10.35
N GLY A 192 -3.91 19.42 -9.13
CA GLY A 192 -4.98 20.39 -8.92
C GLY A 192 -4.61 21.82 -9.30
N SER A 193 -5.62 22.66 -9.51
CA SER A 193 -5.42 24.08 -9.82
C SER A 193 -4.64 24.78 -8.71
N GLY A 194 -3.60 25.55 -9.09
CA GLY A 194 -2.71 26.24 -8.14
C GLY A 194 -1.58 25.37 -7.58
N TYR A 195 -1.56 24.07 -7.88
CA TYR A 195 -0.45 23.16 -7.55
C TYR A 195 0.46 22.91 -8.75
N GLY A 196 1.56 22.20 -8.50
CA GLY A 196 2.57 21.86 -9.51
C GLY A 196 2.93 20.38 -9.53
N VAL A 197 3.48 19.96 -10.68
CA VAL A 197 4.18 18.68 -10.84
C VAL A 197 5.68 18.92 -10.70
N PHE A 198 6.33 18.22 -9.78
CA PHE A 198 7.74 18.39 -9.44
C PHE A 198 8.47 17.06 -9.57
N ALA A 199 9.32 16.90 -10.58
CA ALA A 199 10.27 15.79 -10.69
C ALA A 199 11.70 16.27 -10.48
N GLY A 200 12.62 15.34 -10.20
CA GLY A 200 14.04 15.62 -10.03
C GLY A 200 14.37 16.42 -8.77
N THR A 201 13.49 16.43 -7.76
CA THR A 201 13.70 17.22 -6.53
C THR A 201 14.92 16.77 -5.72
N ARG A 202 15.46 15.59 -6.02
CA ARG A 202 16.69 15.02 -5.43
C ARG A 202 17.81 14.77 -6.44
N VAL A 203 17.67 15.27 -7.68
CA VAL A 203 18.63 15.05 -8.76
C VAL A 203 19.29 16.39 -9.14
N MET A 204 20.62 16.40 -9.29
CA MET A 204 21.33 17.59 -9.79
C MET A 204 20.94 17.88 -11.24
N ARG A 205 20.81 19.16 -11.59
CA ARG A 205 20.28 19.60 -12.90
C ARG A 205 21.02 19.03 -14.11
N GLU A 206 22.33 18.80 -14.00
CA GLU A 206 23.14 18.23 -15.09
C GLU A 206 22.77 16.78 -15.43
N PHE A 207 22.24 16.02 -14.46
CA PHE A 207 21.84 14.62 -14.63
C PHE A 207 20.34 14.45 -14.89
N TRP A 208 19.60 15.56 -15.02
CA TRP A 208 18.16 15.52 -15.27
C TRP A 208 17.75 14.75 -16.53
N PRO A 209 18.47 14.85 -17.67
CA PRO A 209 18.11 14.11 -18.88
C PRO A 209 17.98 12.59 -18.67
N ASP A 210 18.73 12.02 -17.73
CA ASP A 210 18.78 10.58 -17.49
C ASP A 210 18.04 10.14 -16.21
N ASN A 211 17.85 11.04 -15.23
CA ASN A 211 17.40 10.66 -13.88
C ASN A 211 16.18 11.44 -13.34
N ALA A 212 15.78 12.54 -13.99
CA ALA A 212 14.64 13.37 -13.58
C ALA A 212 13.58 13.44 -14.68
N ILE A 213 13.38 12.34 -15.37
CA ILE A 213 12.54 12.27 -16.56
C ILE A 213 11.07 12.49 -16.19
N VAL A 214 10.39 13.29 -17.00
CA VAL A 214 8.94 13.42 -16.97
C VAL A 214 8.42 12.99 -18.32
N CYS A 215 7.67 11.90 -18.35
CA CYS A 215 7.09 11.34 -19.56
C CYS A 215 5.61 11.04 -19.36
N ALA A 216 4.80 11.48 -20.31
CA ALA A 216 3.36 11.28 -20.36
C ALA A 216 2.86 11.38 -21.82
N ALA A 217 1.57 11.20 -22.06
CA ALA A 217 0.94 11.42 -23.37
C ALA A 217 1.02 12.89 -23.83
N GLN A 218 1.08 13.83 -22.89
CA GLN A 218 1.28 15.26 -23.16
C GLN A 218 2.05 15.91 -22.01
N ARG A 219 2.79 16.97 -22.31
CA ARG A 219 3.52 17.73 -21.29
C ARG A 219 2.52 18.27 -20.25
N PRO A 220 2.70 17.99 -18.94
CA PRO A 220 1.81 18.52 -17.91
C PRO A 220 1.88 20.05 -17.90
N GLU A 221 0.73 20.72 -17.99
CA GLU A 221 0.66 22.19 -18.02
C GLU A 221 1.31 22.83 -16.78
N GLN A 222 1.19 22.15 -15.65
CA GLN A 222 1.68 22.60 -14.34
C GLN A 222 3.07 22.05 -14.00
N LEU A 223 3.83 21.57 -14.99
CA LEU A 223 5.18 21.04 -14.76
C LEU A 223 6.15 22.14 -14.32
N GLN A 224 6.67 22.03 -13.08
CA GLN A 224 7.58 23.00 -12.48
C GLN A 224 9.06 22.56 -12.49
N SER A 225 9.33 21.25 -12.42
CA SER A 225 10.70 20.70 -12.44
C SER A 225 10.76 19.30 -13.05
N GLY A 226 11.94 18.92 -13.54
CA GLY A 226 12.18 17.66 -14.27
C GLY A 226 12.50 17.90 -15.74
N HIS A 227 13.02 16.86 -16.41
CA HIS A 227 13.32 16.85 -17.83
C HIS A 227 12.15 16.22 -18.60
N TRP A 228 11.37 17.04 -19.29
CA TRP A 228 10.29 16.56 -20.14
C TRP A 228 10.85 15.82 -21.36
N ILE A 229 10.35 14.62 -21.63
CA ILE A 229 10.56 13.88 -22.88
C ILE A 229 9.22 13.46 -23.48
N GLU A 230 9.16 13.35 -24.80
CA GLU A 230 7.99 12.81 -25.48
C GLU A 230 7.95 11.28 -25.35
N THR A 231 6.74 10.71 -25.33
CA THR A 231 6.48 9.27 -25.12
C THR A 231 7.16 8.36 -26.15
N GLN A 232 7.49 8.89 -27.33
CA GLN A 232 8.20 8.18 -28.40
C GLN A 232 9.71 8.00 -28.14
N TYR A 233 10.25 8.61 -27.07
CA TYR A 233 11.66 8.52 -26.67
C TYR A 233 11.87 8.01 -25.24
N ALA A 234 10.81 7.51 -24.59
CA ALA A 234 10.80 7.07 -23.20
C ALA A 234 10.90 5.54 -23.03
#